data_AF-A0A355E2D6-F1
#
_entry.id   AF-A0A355E2D6-F1
#
_cell.length_a   1.000
_cell.length_b   1.000
_cell.length_c   1.000
_cell.angle_alpha   90.00
_cell.angle_beta   90.00
_cell.angle_gamma   90.00
#
_symmetry.space_group_name_H-M   'P 1'
#
loop_
_entity.id
_entity.type
_entity.pdbx_description
1 polymer ?
#
loop_
_entity_poly.entity_id
_entity_poly.type
_entity_poly.pdbx_seq_one_letter_code
_entity_poly.pdbx_strand_id
1 'polypeptide(L)'
;MRRGVLPVLLFCAAAAGCWKSGPDPKLRLLDDILVSRNDNDPRLDRDFQGLSAETKQRFRLRYRQLAPERRNERGTIVYLLGLNLGSAADWDFLREVVSEPPCLSLADCSRPGAASEMGDEVTLAYPALVALRQARRAENAAEKARVLHAAKGSRMPAVRRLVERLERE
;
A
#
# COMPACT_ATOMS: atom_id res chain seq x y z
N MET A 1 44.91 42.19 3.99
CA MET A 1 43.67 41.69 4.62
C MET A 1 42.47 42.35 3.97
N ARG A 2 41.62 41.59 3.26
CA ARG A 2 40.14 41.64 3.25
C ARG A 2 39.62 40.84 2.06
N ARG A 3 38.88 39.78 2.38
CA ARG A 3 38.19 38.86 1.47
C ARG A 3 36.95 39.56 0.92
N GLY A 4 36.74 39.52 -0.39
CA GLY A 4 35.48 39.92 -1.05
C GLY A 4 34.78 38.67 -1.57
N VAL A 5 33.59 38.39 -1.04
CA VAL A 5 32.76 37.20 -1.30
C VAL A 5 31.84 37.48 -2.49
N LEU A 6 31.76 36.55 -3.45
CA LEU A 6 30.76 36.50 -4.52
C LEU A 6 29.36 36.19 -3.97
N PRO A 7 28.28 36.78 -4.52
CA PRO A 7 26.96 36.18 -4.46
C PRO A 7 26.60 35.58 -5.83
N VAL A 8 26.62 34.25 -5.92
CA VAL A 8 25.86 33.51 -6.94
C VAL A 8 24.42 33.49 -6.45
N LEU A 9 23.55 34.29 -7.07
CA LEU A 9 22.11 34.21 -6.84
C LEU A 9 21.53 33.11 -7.74
N LEU A 10 21.33 31.96 -7.12
CA LEU A 10 20.54 30.85 -7.62
C LEU A 10 19.05 31.21 -7.43
N PHE A 11 18.34 31.55 -8.50
CA PHE A 11 16.87 31.61 -8.49
C PHE A 11 16.30 30.41 -9.24
N CYS A 12 16.13 29.29 -8.52
CA CYS A 12 15.15 28.28 -8.88
C CYS A 12 13.84 28.63 -8.17
N ALA A 13 12.99 29.44 -8.80
CA ALA A 13 11.60 29.57 -8.38
C ALA A 13 10.85 28.30 -8.79
N ALA A 14 10.62 27.45 -7.80
CA ALA A 14 9.81 26.25 -7.92
C ALA A 14 8.41 26.59 -8.44
N ALA A 15 7.97 25.87 -9.48
CA ALA A 15 6.59 25.83 -9.90
C ALA A 15 5.75 25.16 -8.80
N ALA A 16 5.26 25.98 -7.85
CA ALA A 16 4.25 25.58 -6.90
C ALA A 16 2.92 25.42 -7.63
N GLY A 17 2.65 24.20 -8.11
CA GLY A 17 1.33 23.82 -8.58
C GLY A 17 0.31 24.05 -7.47
N CYS A 18 -0.65 24.94 -7.70
CA CYS A 18 -1.79 25.18 -6.83
C CYS A 18 -2.54 23.86 -6.57
N TRP A 19 -2.32 23.25 -5.42
CA TRP A 19 -3.12 22.13 -4.96
C TRP A 19 -4.51 22.65 -4.61
N LYS A 20 -5.53 22.24 -5.37
CA LYS A 20 -6.91 22.42 -4.94
C LYS A 20 -7.13 21.56 -3.70
N SER A 21 -7.05 22.18 -2.53
CA SER A 21 -7.31 21.61 -1.21
C SER A 21 -8.82 21.36 -0.98
N GLY A 22 -9.49 20.76 -1.96
CA GLY A 22 -10.84 20.25 -1.80
C GLY A 22 -10.82 18.85 -1.17
N PRO A 23 -11.83 18.48 -0.37
CA PRO A 23 -11.97 17.12 0.13
C PRO A 23 -12.24 16.16 -1.05
N ASP A 24 -11.32 15.21 -1.26
CA ASP A 24 -11.39 14.23 -2.37
C ASP A 24 -12.65 13.37 -2.21
N PRO A 25 -13.60 13.41 -3.17
CA PRO A 25 -14.82 12.60 -3.11
C PRO A 25 -14.55 11.10 -3.00
N LYS A 26 -13.47 10.60 -3.64
CA LYS A 26 -13.10 9.18 -3.57
C LYS A 26 -12.53 8.80 -2.21
N LEU A 27 -11.82 9.71 -1.54
CA LEU A 27 -11.35 9.48 -0.18
C LEU A 27 -12.53 9.41 0.80
N ARG A 28 -13.52 10.31 0.66
CA ARG A 28 -14.74 10.25 1.46
C ARG A 28 -15.51 8.96 1.25
N LEU A 29 -15.70 8.56 -0.01
CA LEU A 29 -16.35 7.29 -0.33
C LEU A 29 -15.59 6.09 0.25
N LEU A 30 -14.26 6.10 0.18
CA LEU A 30 -13.43 5.06 0.81
C LEU A 30 -13.69 5.03 2.32
N ASP A 31 -13.62 6.18 3.00
CA ASP A 31 -13.85 6.24 4.44
C ASP A 31 -15.26 5.73 4.82
N ASP A 32 -16.29 6.06 4.04
CA ASP A 32 -17.65 5.54 4.25
C ASP A 32 -17.70 4.01 4.14
N ILE A 33 -17.01 3.43 3.15
CA ILE A 33 -16.93 1.98 2.97
C ILE A 33 -16.20 1.34 4.16
N LEU A 34 -15.05 1.88 4.55
CA LEU A 34 -14.26 1.36 5.68
C LEU A 34 -15.04 1.45 7.00
N VAL A 35 -15.82 2.52 7.22
CA VAL A 35 -16.70 2.66 8.39
C VAL A 35 -17.82 1.63 8.37
N SER A 36 -18.39 1.33 7.21
CA SER A 36 -19.46 0.32 7.09
C SER A 36 -18.97 -1.12 7.28
N ARG A 37 -17.66 -1.36 7.23
CA ARG A 37 -17.02 -2.69 7.33
C ARG A 37 -17.56 -3.70 6.31
N ASN A 38 -18.05 -3.23 5.17
CA ASN A 38 -18.55 -4.06 4.10
C ASN A 38 -17.44 -4.29 3.06
N ASP A 39 -16.67 -5.37 3.25
CA ASP A 39 -15.59 -5.75 2.33
C ASP A 39 -16.11 -6.26 0.96
N ASN A 40 -17.44 -6.44 0.81
CA ASN A 40 -18.11 -6.80 -0.44
C ASN A 40 -18.92 -5.63 -1.03
N ASP A 41 -18.59 -4.39 -0.65
CA ASP A 41 -19.31 -3.23 -1.16
C ASP A 41 -19.14 -3.12 -2.70
N PRO A 42 -20.24 -3.16 -3.48
CA PRO A 42 -20.16 -3.16 -4.95
C PRO A 42 -19.53 -1.88 -5.52
N ARG A 43 -19.44 -0.81 -4.71
CA ARG A 43 -18.75 0.43 -5.09
C ARG A 43 -17.24 0.25 -5.20
N LEU A 44 -16.65 -0.74 -4.52
CA LEU A 44 -15.21 -1.02 -4.59
C LEU A 44 -14.75 -1.32 -6.03
N ASP A 45 -15.54 -2.09 -6.78
CA ASP A 45 -15.19 -2.48 -8.15
C ASP A 45 -15.60 -1.44 -9.20
N ARG A 46 -16.69 -0.72 -8.95
CA ARG A 46 -17.26 0.25 -9.88
C ARG A 46 -16.63 1.63 -9.76
N ASP A 47 -16.46 2.12 -8.54
CA ASP A 47 -16.23 3.54 -8.28
C ASP A 47 -14.73 3.88 -8.10
N PHE A 48 -13.82 2.90 -8.09
CA PHE A 48 -12.38 3.13 -7.89
C PHE A 48 -11.50 2.74 -9.09
N GLN A 49 -12.09 2.59 -10.28
CA GLN A 49 -11.32 2.40 -11.51
C GLN A 49 -10.63 3.71 -11.92
N GLY A 50 -9.39 3.61 -12.42
CA GLY A 50 -8.66 4.75 -12.98
C GLY A 50 -8.34 5.87 -11.97
N LEU A 51 -8.02 5.54 -10.71
CA LEU A 51 -7.66 6.54 -9.70
C LEU A 51 -6.53 7.46 -10.18
N SER A 52 -6.72 8.77 -10.01
CA SER A 52 -5.68 9.77 -10.26
C SER A 52 -4.46 9.57 -9.37
N ALA A 53 -3.30 10.06 -9.80
CA ALA A 53 -2.08 10.01 -8.98
C ALA A 53 -2.26 10.71 -7.62
N GLU A 54 -3.02 11.82 -7.58
CA GLU A 54 -3.33 12.54 -6.36
C GLU A 54 -4.22 11.72 -5.42
N THR A 55 -5.28 11.11 -5.93
CA THR A 55 -6.18 10.25 -5.14
C THR A 55 -5.43 9.03 -4.60
N LYS A 56 -4.61 8.39 -5.42
CA LYS A 56 -3.74 7.30 -4.96
C LYS A 56 -2.81 7.75 -3.83
N GLN A 57 -2.23 8.95 -3.94
CA GLN A 57 -1.39 9.49 -2.88
C GLN A 57 -2.18 9.68 -1.58
N ARG A 58 -3.40 10.21 -1.65
CA ARG A 58 -4.28 10.34 -0.49
C ARG A 58 -4.62 8.97 0.14
N PHE A 59 -4.83 7.94 -0.68
CA PHE A 59 -5.09 6.58 -0.19
C PHE A 59 -3.88 5.96 0.48
N ARG A 60 -2.66 6.17 -0.05
CA ARG A 60 -1.41 5.76 0.62
C ARG A 60 -1.22 6.46 1.97
N LEU A 61 -1.54 7.76 2.04
CA LEU A 61 -1.52 8.49 3.31
C LEU A 61 -2.54 7.91 4.30
N ARG A 62 -3.76 7.62 3.83
CA ARG A 62 -4.80 7.00 4.63
C ARG A 62 -4.37 5.63 5.15
N TYR A 63 -3.78 4.79 4.30
CA TYR A 63 -3.22 3.49 4.66
C TYR A 63 -2.23 3.59 5.82
N ARG A 64 -1.28 4.52 5.75
CA ARG A 64 -0.24 4.71 6.77
C ARG A 64 -0.78 5.23 8.10
N GLN A 65 -1.95 5.87 8.10
CA GLN A 65 -2.63 6.33 9.31
C GLN A 65 -3.41 5.22 10.02
N LEU A 66 -3.71 4.10 9.33
CA LEU A 66 -4.40 2.97 9.95
C LEU A 66 -3.43 2.18 10.82
N ALA A 67 -3.88 1.86 12.04
CA ALA A 67 -3.16 0.96 12.93
C ALA A 67 -2.90 -0.39 12.21
N PRO A 68 -1.73 -1.02 12.37
CA PRO A 68 -1.41 -2.25 11.64
C PRO A 68 -2.38 -3.41 11.91
N GLU A 69 -3.07 -3.41 13.05
CA GLU A 69 -4.12 -4.34 13.46
C GLU A 69 -5.38 -4.25 12.58
N ARG A 70 -5.62 -3.10 11.93
CA ARG A 70 -6.78 -2.88 11.03
C ARG A 70 -6.54 -3.51 9.65
N ARG A 71 -6.26 -4.82 9.64
CA ARG A 71 -5.80 -5.57 8.47
C ARG A 71 -6.80 -5.59 7.32
N ASN A 72 -8.10 -5.75 7.58
CA ASN A 72 -9.12 -5.78 6.51
C ASN A 72 -9.12 -4.46 5.73
N GLU A 73 -9.17 -3.35 6.44
CA GLU A 73 -9.21 -2.01 5.83
C GLU A 73 -7.93 -1.68 5.07
N ARG A 74 -6.77 -2.03 5.65
CA ARG A 74 -5.49 -1.94 4.97
C ARG A 74 -5.50 -2.79 3.69
N GLY A 75 -6.00 -4.01 3.75
CA GLY A 75 -6.14 -4.90 2.60
C GLY A 75 -7.04 -4.32 1.50
N THR A 76 -8.17 -3.70 1.88
CA THR A 76 -9.07 -3.00 0.96
C THR A 76 -8.35 -1.84 0.27
N ILE A 77 -7.61 -1.02 1.00
CA ILE A 77 -6.84 0.08 0.38
C ILE A 77 -5.75 -0.47 -0.57
N VAL A 78 -5.07 -1.56 -0.20
CA VAL A 78 -4.07 -2.21 -1.06
C VAL A 78 -4.70 -2.76 -2.33
N TYR A 79 -5.89 -3.37 -2.22
CA TYR A 79 -6.66 -3.84 -3.38
C TYR A 79 -6.91 -2.68 -4.35
N LEU A 80 -7.48 -1.57 -3.87
CA LEU A 80 -7.84 -0.41 -4.69
C LEU A 80 -6.61 0.23 -5.36
N LEU A 81 -5.51 0.39 -4.63
CA LEU A 81 -4.26 0.92 -5.17
C LEU A 81 -3.61 -0.02 -6.18
N GLY A 82 -3.86 -1.33 -6.06
CA GLY A 82 -3.36 -2.36 -6.96
C GLY A 82 -4.19 -2.62 -8.22
N LEU A 83 -5.38 -2.03 -8.36
CA LEU A 83 -6.25 -2.25 -9.54
C LEU A 83 -5.60 -1.75 -10.85
N ASN A 84 -4.84 -0.66 -10.79
CA ASN A 84 -4.26 0.00 -11.97
C ASN A 84 -2.81 0.40 -11.69
N LEU A 85 -1.89 -0.56 -11.55
CA LEU A 85 -0.47 -0.29 -11.36
C LEU A 85 0.11 0.33 -12.64
N GLY A 86 0.54 1.59 -12.58
CA GLY A 86 1.06 2.30 -13.76
C GLY A 86 2.26 3.19 -13.50
N SER A 87 2.49 3.55 -12.23
CA SER A 87 3.61 4.42 -11.83
C SER A 87 4.60 3.69 -10.93
N ALA A 88 5.85 4.16 -10.88
CA ALA A 88 6.85 3.64 -9.95
C ALA A 88 6.34 3.66 -8.48
N ALA A 89 5.64 4.73 -8.10
CA ALA A 89 5.03 4.88 -6.78
C ALA A 89 3.97 3.81 -6.45
N ASP A 90 3.29 3.24 -7.45
CA ASP A 90 2.37 2.13 -7.23
C ASP A 90 3.13 0.86 -6.81
N TRP A 91 4.24 0.58 -7.50
CA TRP A 91 5.09 -0.57 -7.22
C TRP A 91 5.89 -0.43 -5.93
N ASP A 92 6.38 0.78 -5.64
CA ASP A 92 7.00 1.11 -4.36
C ASP A 92 6.04 0.87 -3.20
N PHE A 93 4.77 1.25 -3.36
CA PHE A 93 3.75 0.99 -2.36
C PHE A 93 3.51 -0.52 -2.16
N LEU A 94 3.45 -1.33 -3.22
CA LEU A 94 3.34 -2.78 -3.04
C LEU A 94 4.55 -3.38 -2.32
N ARG A 95 5.77 -2.89 -2.63
CA ARG A 95 7.00 -3.27 -1.91
C ARG A 95 6.95 -2.88 -0.44
N GLU A 96 6.49 -1.67 -0.12
CA GLU A 96 6.28 -1.18 1.24
C GLU A 96 5.40 -2.18 2.00
N VAL A 97 4.23 -2.51 1.46
CA VAL A 97 3.24 -3.40 2.09
C VAL A 97 3.77 -4.80 2.34
N VAL A 98 4.43 -5.43 1.37
CA VAL A 98 4.96 -6.81 1.54
C VAL A 98 6.18 -6.87 2.46
N SER A 99 6.84 -5.73 2.70
CA SER A 99 8.01 -5.61 3.58
C SER A 99 7.63 -5.21 5.02
N GLU A 100 6.34 -5.02 5.30
CA GLU A 100 5.91 -4.64 6.64
C GLU A 100 6.26 -5.69 7.69
N PRO A 101 6.60 -5.26 8.92
CA PRO A 101 6.72 -6.17 10.03
C PRO A 101 5.42 -6.98 10.22
N PRO A 102 5.53 -8.28 10.55
CA PRO A 102 4.37 -9.09 10.85
C PRO A 102 3.63 -8.50 12.06
N CYS A 103 2.31 -8.38 11.94
CA CYS A 103 1.47 -8.21 13.12
C CYS A 103 0.97 -9.60 13.49
N LEU A 104 1.25 -10.05 14.71
CA LEU A 104 0.94 -11.41 15.15
C LEU A 104 -0.38 -11.49 15.94
N SER A 105 -1.11 -10.38 16.05
CA SER A 105 -2.33 -10.26 16.83
C SER A 105 -3.33 -9.36 16.12
N LEU A 106 -4.59 -9.78 16.05
CA LEU A 106 -5.65 -8.97 15.44
C LEU A 106 -6.06 -7.77 16.30
N ALA A 107 -5.67 -7.77 17.58
CA ALA A 107 -6.06 -6.73 18.53
C ALA A 107 -4.93 -5.74 18.86
N ASP A 108 -3.67 -6.19 18.84
CA ASP A 108 -2.51 -5.38 19.26
C ASP A 108 -1.20 -5.99 18.72
N CYS A 109 -0.60 -5.36 17.72
CA CYS A 109 0.65 -5.78 17.08
C CYS A 109 1.88 -5.63 17.97
N SER A 110 1.77 -4.95 19.12
CA SER A 110 2.84 -4.90 20.12
C SER A 110 2.88 -6.16 21.00
N ARG A 111 1.84 -6.99 20.94
CA ARG A 111 1.75 -8.23 21.72
C ARG A 111 2.13 -9.45 20.90
N PRO A 112 2.75 -10.46 21.53
CA PRO A 112 2.89 -11.76 20.90
C PRO A 112 1.50 -12.32 20.59
N GLY A 113 1.36 -12.92 19.41
CA GLY A 113 0.15 -13.65 19.04
C GLY A 113 -0.07 -14.85 19.94
N ALA A 114 -1.34 -15.18 20.20
CA ALA A 114 -1.68 -16.53 20.64
C ALA A 114 -1.25 -17.53 19.54
N ALA A 115 -0.99 -18.80 19.92
CA ALA A 115 -0.69 -19.84 18.95
C ALA A 115 -1.80 -19.89 17.89
N SER A 116 -1.47 -19.39 16.69
CA SER A 116 -2.41 -19.07 15.61
C SER A 116 -3.09 -20.33 15.09
N GLU A 117 -4.42 -20.33 15.01
CA GLU A 117 -5.11 -21.24 14.10
C GLU A 117 -4.77 -20.86 12.64
N MET A 118 -4.88 -21.80 11.69
CA MET A 118 -4.58 -21.54 10.27
C MET A 118 -5.34 -20.34 9.68
N GLY A 119 -6.54 -20.03 10.18
CA GLY A 119 -7.36 -18.90 9.72
C GLY A 119 -6.77 -17.54 10.11
N ASP A 120 -6.11 -17.46 11.26
CA ASP A 120 -5.50 -16.22 11.74
C ASP A 120 -4.27 -15.86 10.89
N GLU A 121 -3.51 -16.84 10.41
CA GLU A 121 -2.30 -16.59 9.61
C GLU A 121 -2.60 -15.80 8.33
N VAL A 122 -3.67 -16.18 7.62
CA VAL A 122 -4.09 -15.49 6.38
C VAL A 122 -4.60 -14.09 6.69
N THR A 123 -5.39 -13.94 7.75
CA THR A 123 -5.97 -12.67 8.18
C THR A 123 -4.87 -11.68 8.59
N LEU A 124 -3.89 -12.14 9.38
CA LEU A 124 -2.76 -11.34 9.83
C LEU A 124 -1.83 -10.92 8.68
N ALA A 125 -1.74 -11.74 7.63
CA ALA A 125 -0.96 -11.46 6.43
C ALA A 125 -1.75 -10.74 5.32
N TYR A 126 -3.03 -10.45 5.53
CA TYR A 126 -3.97 -10.13 4.45
C TYR A 126 -3.50 -9.00 3.51
N PRO A 127 -3.04 -7.82 4.00
CA PRO A 127 -2.54 -6.76 3.10
C PRO A 127 -1.39 -7.20 2.20
N ALA A 128 -0.43 -7.96 2.73
CA ALA A 128 0.71 -8.47 1.95
C ALA A 128 0.27 -9.50 0.91
N LEU A 129 -0.69 -10.37 1.25
CA LEU A 129 -1.25 -11.34 0.30
C LEU A 129 -2.00 -10.64 -0.84
N VAL A 130 -2.76 -9.57 -0.54
CA VAL A 130 -3.42 -8.76 -1.56
C VAL A 130 -2.39 -8.07 -2.45
N ALA A 131 -1.35 -7.48 -1.88
CA ALA A 131 -0.28 -6.83 -2.65
C ALA A 131 0.40 -7.81 -3.63
N LEU A 132 0.72 -9.02 -3.19
CA LEU A 132 1.27 -10.08 -4.05
C LEU A 132 0.33 -10.48 -5.18
N ARG A 133 -0.97 -10.62 -4.90
CA ARG A 133 -1.97 -10.95 -5.92
C ARG A 133 -2.12 -9.85 -6.96
N GLN A 134 -2.07 -8.58 -6.55
CA GLN A 134 -2.12 -7.46 -7.48
C GLN A 134 -0.85 -7.37 -8.32
N ALA A 135 0.34 -7.56 -7.72
CA ALA A 135 1.59 -7.64 -8.46
C ALA A 135 1.58 -8.77 -9.50
N ARG A 136 1.03 -9.95 -9.16
CA ARG A 136 0.89 -11.08 -10.09
C ARG A 136 0.08 -10.73 -11.33
N ARG A 137 -1.05 -10.02 -11.16
CA ARG A 137 -1.99 -9.70 -12.25
C ARG A 137 -1.45 -8.67 -13.23
N ALA A 138 -0.48 -7.86 -12.83
CA ALA A 138 0.09 -6.83 -13.68
C ALA A 138 1.13 -7.36 -14.68
N GLU A 139 1.26 -6.65 -15.79
CA GLU A 139 2.07 -7.05 -16.97
C GLU A 139 3.57 -6.71 -16.85
N ASN A 140 3.98 -5.93 -15.85
CA ASN A 140 5.37 -5.54 -15.67
C ASN A 140 6.17 -6.61 -14.90
N ALA A 141 6.82 -7.52 -15.64
CA ALA A 141 7.60 -8.63 -15.08
C ALA A 141 8.76 -8.17 -14.17
N ALA A 142 9.46 -7.09 -14.52
CA ALA A 142 10.57 -6.59 -13.74
C ALA A 142 10.11 -6.05 -12.37
N GLU A 143 9.04 -5.25 -12.35
CA GLU A 143 8.48 -4.74 -11.09
C GLU A 143 7.84 -5.85 -10.26
N LYS A 144 7.18 -6.83 -10.91
CA LYS A 144 6.67 -8.04 -10.25
C LYS A 144 7.80 -8.78 -9.52
N ALA A 145 8.92 -9.03 -10.18
CA ALA A 145 10.09 -9.67 -9.57
C ALA A 145 10.63 -8.89 -8.38
N ARG A 146 10.61 -7.55 -8.42
CA ARG A 146 11.03 -6.70 -7.29
C ARG A 146 10.09 -6.82 -6.09
N VAL A 147 8.77 -6.88 -6.31
CA VAL A 147 7.80 -7.12 -5.23
C VAL A 147 7.98 -8.50 -4.63
N LEU A 148 8.14 -9.55 -5.46
CA LEU A 148 8.41 -10.92 -4.99
C LEU A 148 9.70 -10.99 -4.18
N HIS A 149 10.77 -10.36 -4.66
CA HIS A 149 12.05 -10.30 -3.95
C HIS A 149 11.91 -9.64 -2.57
N ALA A 150 11.22 -8.50 -2.48
CA ALA A 150 10.95 -7.84 -1.21
C ALA A 150 10.17 -8.74 -0.23
N ALA A 151 9.18 -9.47 -0.74
CA ALA A 151 8.35 -10.37 0.06
C ALA A 151 9.08 -11.62 0.60
N LYS A 152 10.25 -12.01 0.03
CA LYS A 152 11.04 -13.15 0.52
C LYS A 152 11.51 -12.99 1.97
N GLY A 153 11.73 -11.75 2.39
CA GLY A 153 12.12 -11.42 3.77
C GLY A 153 10.99 -11.52 4.80
N SER A 154 9.75 -11.78 4.36
CA SER A 154 8.60 -11.81 5.27
C SER A 154 8.69 -12.96 6.28
N ARG A 155 8.41 -12.64 7.54
CA ARG A 155 8.30 -13.64 8.62
C ARG A 155 6.95 -14.35 8.62
N MET A 156 5.97 -13.89 7.84
CA MET A 156 4.66 -14.51 7.71
C MET A 156 4.74 -15.74 6.80
N PRO A 157 4.47 -16.97 7.28
CA PRO A 157 4.62 -18.15 6.44
C PRO A 157 3.64 -18.16 5.23
N ALA A 158 2.43 -17.62 5.38
CA ALA A 158 1.47 -17.48 4.29
C ALA A 158 2.01 -16.62 3.13
N VAL A 159 2.75 -15.55 3.45
CA VAL A 159 3.41 -14.69 2.45
C VAL A 159 4.49 -15.47 1.71
N ARG A 160 5.38 -16.16 2.45
CA ARG A 160 6.45 -16.98 1.85
C ARG A 160 5.91 -18.09 0.94
N ARG A 161 4.91 -18.84 1.40
CA ARG A 161 4.24 -19.89 0.59
C ARG A 161 3.63 -19.34 -0.69
N LEU A 162 3.07 -18.12 -0.64
CA LEU A 162 2.54 -17.47 -1.84
C LEU A 162 3.66 -17.05 -2.78
N VAL A 163 4.73 -16.41 -2.28
CA VAL A 163 5.90 -16.03 -3.11
C VAL A 163 6.47 -17.24 -3.84
N GLU A 164 6.75 -18.34 -3.12
CA GLU A 164 7.28 -19.57 -3.71
C GLU A 164 6.38 -20.12 -4.83
N ARG A 165 5.05 -20.02 -4.66
CA ARG A 165 4.09 -20.44 -5.69
C ARG A 165 4.18 -19.55 -6.91
N LEU A 166 4.18 -18.24 -6.71
CA LEU A 166 4.20 -17.25 -7.80
C LEU A 166 5.50 -17.28 -8.60
N GLU A 167 6.62 -17.72 -8.01
CA GLU A 167 7.90 -17.89 -8.73
C GLU A 167 7.95 -19.14 -9.62
N ARG A 168 6.99 -20.06 -9.48
CA ARG A 168 6.90 -21.27 -10.31
C ARG A 168 5.88 -21.15 -11.45
N GLU A 169 5.06 -20.11 -11.42
CA GLU A 169 4.08 -19.77 -12.48
C GLU A 169 4.76 -18.95 -13.57
#